data_AF-A0A3P6DRI8-F1
#
_entry.id   AF-A0A3P6DRI8-F1
#
_cell.length_a   1.000
_cell.length_b   1.000
_cell.length_c   1.000
_cell.angle_alpha   90.00
_cell.angle_beta   90.00
_cell.angle_gamma   90.00
#
_symmetry.space_group_name_H-M   'P 1'
#
loop_
_entity.id
_entity.type
_entity.pdbx_description
1 polymer ?
#
loop_
_entity_poly.entity_id
_entity_poly.type
_entity_poly.pdbx_seq_one_letter_code
_entity_poly.pdbx_strand_id
1 'polypeptide(L)' 'MSRRGTAEEKNCKIDPIYRNRLVNMLVNRILKHGKKSLAYQIIYRAEP' A
#
# COMPACT_ATOMS: atom_id res chain seq x y z
N MET A 1 -2.99 17.70 11.96
CA MET A 1 -1.84 18.05 11.09
C MET A 1 -1.08 19.16 11.77
N SER A 2 0.22 18.98 12.01
CA SER A 2 0.95 19.86 12.94
C SER A 2 1.90 20.81 12.22
N ARG A 3 2.11 21.99 12.82
CA ARG A 3 3.10 23.00 12.38
C ARG A 3 4.50 22.79 12.97
N ARG A 4 4.69 21.92 13.98
CA ARG A 4 6.01 21.60 14.59
C ARG A 4 6.15 20.15 15.12
N GLY A 5 5.27 19.23 14.75
CA GLY A 5 5.37 17.81 15.14
C GLY A 5 5.56 16.91 13.94
N THR A 6 6.61 16.08 13.94
CA THR A 6 6.79 15.01 12.96
C THR A 6 5.62 14.03 13.09
N ALA A 7 4.91 13.80 11.99
CA ALA A 7 3.86 12.78 11.97
C ALA A 7 4.51 11.40 12.14
N GLU A 8 3.96 10.59 13.05
CA GLU A 8 4.40 9.21 13.20
C GLU A 8 4.23 8.46 11.88
N GLU A 9 5.30 7.79 11.43
CA GLU A 9 5.20 6.92 10.27
C GLU A 9 4.25 5.77 10.57
N LYS A 10 3.21 5.66 9.76
CA LYS A 10 2.28 4.53 9.84
C LYS A 10 3.06 3.27 9.46
N ASN A 11 3.17 2.34 10.41
CA ASN A 11 3.70 1.00 10.15
C ASN A 11 2.90 0.34 9.01
N CYS A 12 3.51 0.29 7.83
CA CYS A 12 2.92 -0.38 6.67
C CYS A 12 2.94 -1.87 6.96
N LYS A 13 1.76 -2.49 7.08
CA LYS A 13 1.63 -3.94 7.24
C LYS A 13 2.35 -4.65 6.10
N ILE A 14 2.96 -5.79 6.38
CA ILE A 14 3.61 -6.58 5.33
C ILE A 14 2.53 -7.23 4.47
N ASP A 15 2.74 -7.25 3.16
CA ASP A 15 1.80 -7.85 2.20
C ASP A 15 1.63 -9.36 2.49
N PRO A 16 0.39 -9.89 2.59
CA PRO A 16 0.19 -11.28 3.00
C PRO A 16 0.68 -12.31 1.97
N ILE A 17 0.75 -11.93 0.69
CA ILE A 17 1.09 -12.86 -0.39
C ILE A 17 2.58 -12.82 -0.70
N TYR A 18 3.13 -11.61 -0.90
CA TYR A 18 4.54 -11.44 -1.29
C TYR A 18 5.48 -11.16 -0.12
N ARG A 19 4.94 -11.00 1.10
CA ARG A 19 5.68 -10.60 2.31
C ARG A 19 6.61 -9.40 2.11
N ASN A 20 6.29 -8.52 1.16
CA ASN A 20 7.12 -7.39 0.78
C ASN A 20 6.45 -6.06 1.17
N ARG A 21 7.18 -5.20 1.89
CA ARG A 21 6.69 -3.86 2.28
C ARG A 21 6.52 -2.94 1.06
N LEU A 22 7.34 -3.10 0.01
CA LEU A 22 7.28 -2.30 -1.21
C LEU A 22 5.97 -2.53 -1.98
N VAL A 23 5.56 -3.78 -2.12
CA VAL A 23 4.30 -4.14 -2.81
C VAL A 23 3.11 -3.52 -2.09
N ASN A 24 3.03 -3.65 -0.76
CA ASN A 24 1.93 -3.04 -0.01
C ASN A 24 1.93 -1.50 -0.10
N MET A 25 3.10 -0.86 -0.14
CA MET A 25 3.17 0.60 -0.38
C MET A 25 2.66 0.97 -1.78
N LEU A 26 2.97 0.17 -2.80
CA LEU A 26 2.48 0.36 -4.17
C LEU A 26 0.95 0.21 -4.24
N VAL A 27 0.42 -0.87 -3.64
CA VAL A 27 -1.02 -1.13 -3.53
C VAL A 27 -1.73 0.05 -2.88
N ASN A 28 -1.23 0.54 -1.74
CA ASN A 28 -1.85 1.65 -1.01
C ASN A 28 -1.80 2.99 -1.78
N ARG A 29 -0.82 3.18 -2.69
CA ARG A 29 -0.76 4.36 -3.58
C ARG A 29 -1.72 4.26 -4.75
N ILE A 30 -1.90 3.07 -5.33
CA ILE A 30 -2.81 2.83 -6.47
C ILE A 30 -4.26 2.70 -6.00
N LEU A 31 -4.48 2.45 -4.71
CA LEU A 31 -5.79 2.30 -4.09
C LEU A 31 -6.67 3.54 -4.29
N LYS A 32 -7.58 3.47 -5.25
CA LYS A 32 -8.64 4.45 -5.45
C LYS A 32 -9.95 3.95 -4.82
N HIS A 33 -10.66 4.85 -4.15
CA HIS A 33 -11.97 4.59 -3.53
C HIS A 33 -11.97 3.45 -2.50
N GLY A 34 -10.82 3.14 -1.88
CA GLY A 34 -10.70 2.06 -0.89
C GLY A 34 -10.83 0.63 -1.46
N LYS A 35 -10.86 0.47 -2.79
CA LYS A 35 -11.04 -0.84 -3.45
C LYS A 35 -9.75 -1.67 -3.46
N LYS A 36 -9.44 -2.32 -2.33
CA LYS A 36 -8.18 -3.08 -2.14
C LYS A 36 -8.07 -4.28 -3.07
N SER A 37 -9.14 -5.06 -3.22
CA SER A 37 -9.16 -6.24 -4.11
C SER A 37 -8.78 -5.88 -5.55
N LEU A 38 -9.27 -4.74 -6.04
CA LEU A 38 -9.02 -4.27 -7.40
C LEU A 38 -7.57 -3.80 -7.57
N ALA A 39 -7.01 -3.12 -6.58
CA ALA A 39 -5.60 -2.72 -6.58
C ALA A 39 -4.66 -3.94 -6.59
N TYR A 40 -4.95 -4.97 -5.80
CA TYR A 40 -4.19 -6.22 -5.83
C TYR A 40 -4.30 -6.95 -7.17
N GLN A 41 -5.50 -7.02 -7.76
CA GLN A 41 -5.68 -7.61 -9.08
C GLN A 41 -4.88 -6.90 -10.18
N ILE A 42 -4.83 -5.56 -10.14
CA ILE A 42 -4.07 -4.79 -11.14
C ILE A 42 -2.57 -5.07 -11.00
N ILE A 43 -2.04 -5.09 -9.77
CA ILE A 43 -0.62 -5.32 -9.52
C ILE A 43 -0.23 -6.76 -9.88
N TYR A 44 -1.00 -7.75 -9.46
CA TYR A 44 -0.68 -9.16 -9.76
C TYR A 44 -0.92 -9.54 -11.22
N ARG A 45 -1.79 -8.82 -11.95
CA ARG A 45 -1.91 -8.98 -13.41
C ARG A 45 -0.77 -8.31 -14.18
N ALA A 46 -0.07 -7.36 -13.58
CA ALA A 46 1.03 -6.64 -14.20
C ALA A 46 2.40 -7.31 -13.98
N GLU A 47 2.49 -8.26 -13.03
CA GLU A 47 3.64 -9.14 -12.89
C GLU A 47 3.62 -10.16 -14.07
N PRO A 48 4.65 -10.20 -14.92
CA PRO A 48 4.75 -11.15 -16.04
C PRO A 48 5.03 -12.58 -15.59
#